data_AF-A0A8T2SKH9-F1
#
_entry.id   AF-A0A8T2SKH9-F1
#
_cell.length_a   1.000
_cell.length_b   1.000
_cell.length_c   1.000
_cell.angle_alpha   90.00
_cell.angle_beta   90.00
_cell.angle_gamma   90.00
#
_symmetry.space_group_name_H-M   'P 1'
#
loop_
_entity.id
_entity.type
_entity.pdbx_description
1 polymer ?
#
loop_
_entity_poly.entity_id
_entity_poly.type
_entity_poly.pdbx_seq_one_letter_code
_entity_poly.pdbx_strand_id
1 'polypeptide(L)'
;MESSQYYPENNIDNAHRKGFTVVMTTSLLSDVPVGYFSWAEYDLMAPPKEKTKTVLAAAFISNCGGHNFRLEAITKLREYGVTIDSYGACLRNQDGNVNKLETLRDYKFSLAFENSNEDDYVTEKFWQSLVAGSIPVVIGAPNIHDFAPSSNAFLHIKSAADIEKVAKQMKHLATHEDSYNASLSWKFEGPSDAFKALVDMAVVHSSCRLCIHLGTKLRLEEDKQHKRPCKCKHDGVTTYHLFVRERGKFEMESIFLRSGNMTVAALHEAILSKFASMNYVPIFNSGRPKLIQGDGSLKLYKMYPVGMTQREALYSWRLESDKDVEAYVKEHPCAKLEVIFV
;
A
#
# COMPACT_ATOMS: atom_id res chain seq x y z
N MET A 1 -5.06 -14.98 -3.64
CA MET A 1 -5.23 -15.44 -2.25
C MET A 1 -6.54 -14.93 -1.72
N GLU A 2 -7.31 -15.79 -1.06
CA GLU A 2 -8.62 -15.44 -0.51
C GLU A 2 -8.49 -15.04 0.98
N SER A 3 -9.49 -14.33 1.49
CA SER A 3 -9.60 -13.89 2.90
C SER A 3 -9.55 -15.04 3.91
N SER A 4 -9.05 -14.74 5.12
CA SER A 4 -9.04 -15.69 6.24
C SER A 4 -10.43 -16.05 6.76
N GLN A 5 -11.46 -15.26 6.42
CA GLN A 5 -12.85 -15.56 6.73
C GLN A 5 -13.41 -16.74 5.92
N TYR A 6 -12.82 -17.04 4.76
CA TYR A 6 -13.14 -18.23 3.97
C TYR A 6 -12.15 -19.38 4.23
N TYR A 7 -10.88 -19.04 4.41
CA TYR A 7 -9.79 -19.99 4.59
C TYR A 7 -9.01 -19.65 5.87
N PRO A 8 -9.39 -20.23 7.03
CA PRO A 8 -8.78 -19.92 8.31
C PRO A 8 -7.26 -20.11 8.36
N GLU A 9 -6.68 -20.92 7.48
CA GLU A 9 -5.24 -21.10 7.29
C GLU A 9 -4.52 -19.84 6.80
N ASN A 10 -5.22 -18.90 6.18
CA ASN A 10 -4.67 -17.60 5.78
C ASN A 10 -4.62 -16.60 6.96
N ASN A 11 -5.16 -16.96 8.12
CA ASN A 11 -4.95 -16.19 9.34
C ASN A 11 -3.51 -16.40 9.87
N ILE A 12 -2.78 -15.30 10.07
CA ILE A 12 -1.35 -15.32 10.43
C ILE A 12 -1.10 -16.12 11.73
N ASP A 13 -1.86 -15.83 12.79
CA ASP A 13 -1.69 -16.52 14.07
C ASP A 13 -1.99 -18.01 13.97
N ASN A 14 -3.00 -18.38 13.18
CA ASN A 14 -3.33 -19.78 12.93
C ASN A 14 -2.22 -20.50 12.18
N ALA A 15 -1.64 -19.87 11.16
CA ALA A 15 -0.51 -20.41 10.42
C ALA A 15 0.70 -20.63 11.34
N HIS A 16 1.04 -19.67 12.20
CA HIS A 16 2.11 -19.85 13.18
C HIS A 16 1.81 -20.97 14.19
N ARG A 17 0.58 -21.08 14.70
CA ARG A 17 0.16 -22.20 15.57
C ARG A 17 0.29 -23.57 14.89
N LYS A 18 0.14 -23.64 13.57
CA LYS A 18 0.37 -24.85 12.77
C LYS A 18 1.84 -25.13 12.47
N GLY A 19 2.75 -24.27 12.90
CA GLY A 19 4.21 -24.46 12.75
C GLY A 19 4.83 -23.79 11.53
N PHE A 20 4.11 -22.92 10.81
CA PHE A 20 4.71 -22.13 9.73
C PHE A 20 5.61 -21.02 10.29
N THR A 21 6.89 -21.04 9.94
CA THR A 21 7.90 -20.06 10.39
C THR A 21 7.87 -18.75 9.61
N VAL A 22 7.33 -18.78 8.38
CA VAL A 22 7.15 -17.61 7.52
C VAL A 22 5.75 -17.68 6.93
N VAL A 23 5.00 -16.60 7.08
CA VAL A 23 3.64 -16.47 6.57
C VAL A 23 3.59 -15.38 5.51
N MET A 24 3.00 -15.69 4.36
CA MET A 24 2.85 -14.77 3.24
C MET A 24 1.37 -14.65 2.92
N THR A 25 0.77 -13.48 3.16
CA THR A 25 -0.66 -13.26 2.89
C THR A 25 -0.94 -11.86 2.33
N THR A 26 -2.19 -11.55 2.00
CA THR A 26 -2.56 -10.17 1.63
C THR A 26 -2.38 -9.19 2.77
N SER A 27 -2.35 -9.67 4.02
CA SER A 27 -2.15 -8.82 5.20
C SER A 27 -0.76 -8.21 5.22
N LEU A 28 -0.70 -6.89 5.45
CA LEU A 28 0.54 -6.16 5.63
C LEU A 28 1.24 -6.49 6.95
N LEU A 29 0.58 -7.25 7.84
CA LEU A 29 1.16 -7.85 9.05
C LEU A 29 1.89 -9.18 8.79
N SER A 30 1.74 -9.79 7.61
CA SER A 30 2.45 -11.02 7.30
C SER A 30 3.96 -10.78 7.16
N ASP A 31 4.78 -11.82 7.36
CA ASP A 31 6.24 -11.72 7.22
C ASP A 31 6.63 -11.15 5.84
N VAL A 32 5.93 -11.60 4.78
CA VAL A 32 6.11 -11.10 3.42
C VAL A 32 4.74 -10.90 2.76
N PRO A 33 4.21 -9.67 2.76
CA PRO A 33 2.89 -9.39 2.19
C PRO A 33 2.83 -9.63 0.69
N VAL A 34 1.73 -10.22 0.21
CA VAL A 34 1.45 -10.51 -1.19
C VAL A 34 0.13 -9.84 -1.55
N GLY A 35 0.20 -8.54 -1.86
CA GLY A 35 -0.94 -7.74 -2.29
C GLY A 35 -1.27 -7.90 -3.77
N TYR A 36 -2.44 -7.40 -4.16
CA TYR A 36 -2.93 -7.37 -5.54
C TYR A 36 -2.56 -6.08 -6.28
N PHE A 37 -1.44 -5.47 -5.94
CA PHE A 37 -1.00 -4.21 -6.52
C PHE A 37 0.39 -4.32 -7.10
N SER A 38 0.60 -3.69 -8.25
CA SER A 38 1.89 -3.62 -8.93
C SER A 38 1.82 -2.58 -10.03
N TRP A 39 2.87 -1.77 -10.19
CA TRP A 39 3.05 -0.88 -11.33
C TRP A 39 3.21 -1.65 -12.65
N ALA A 40 3.69 -2.89 -12.61
CA ALA A 40 3.91 -3.73 -13.78
C ALA A 40 2.62 -4.42 -14.27
N GLU A 41 1.71 -4.76 -13.35
CA GLU A 41 0.46 -5.45 -13.68
C GLU A 41 -0.69 -4.47 -13.97
N TYR A 42 -0.68 -3.31 -13.31
CA TYR A 42 -1.74 -2.32 -13.41
C TYR A 42 -1.19 -1.02 -13.97
N ASP A 43 -1.72 -0.60 -15.12
CA ASP A 43 -1.48 0.74 -15.67
C ASP A 43 -2.30 1.79 -14.89
N LEU A 44 -1.91 2.00 -13.64
CA LEU A 44 -2.60 2.87 -12.69
C LEU A 44 -2.54 4.34 -13.11
N MET A 45 -1.56 4.74 -13.90
CA MET A 45 -1.40 6.11 -14.39
C MET A 45 -1.98 6.32 -15.78
N ALA A 46 -2.61 5.30 -16.38
CA ALA A 46 -3.35 5.45 -17.63
C ALA A 46 -4.37 6.60 -17.51
N PRO A 47 -4.41 7.53 -18.46
CA PRO A 47 -5.38 8.61 -18.46
C PRO A 47 -6.80 8.02 -18.54
N PRO A 48 -7.76 8.54 -17.75
CA PRO A 48 -9.14 8.08 -17.81
C PRO A 48 -9.73 8.39 -19.20
N LYS A 49 -10.53 7.44 -19.72
CA LYS A 49 -11.34 7.67 -20.92
C LYS A 49 -12.62 8.41 -20.56
N GLU A 50 -13.21 9.09 -21.54
CA GLU A 50 -14.55 9.66 -21.43
C GLU A 50 -15.57 8.57 -21.07
N LYS A 51 -16.47 8.88 -20.13
CA LYS A 51 -17.47 7.93 -19.64
C LYS A 51 -18.69 7.94 -20.56
N THR A 52 -18.91 6.85 -21.29
CA THR A 52 -19.96 6.75 -22.31
C THR A 52 -21.30 6.23 -21.77
N LYS A 53 -21.31 5.59 -20.60
CA LYS A 53 -22.54 5.03 -20.01
C LYS A 53 -23.30 6.08 -19.21
N THR A 54 -24.62 6.13 -19.43
CA THR A 54 -25.56 6.93 -18.62
C THR A 54 -25.91 6.26 -17.30
N VAL A 55 -25.71 4.94 -17.19
CA VAL A 55 -25.81 4.18 -15.93
C VAL A 55 -24.63 4.53 -15.04
N LEU A 56 -24.89 4.81 -13.76
CA LEU A 56 -23.88 5.36 -12.86
C LEU A 56 -22.75 4.37 -12.54
N ALA A 57 -23.10 3.12 -12.22
CA ALA A 57 -22.15 2.14 -11.73
C ALA A 57 -22.25 0.77 -12.42
N ALA A 58 -21.13 0.07 -12.45
CA ALA A 58 -21.05 -1.33 -12.87
C ALA A 58 -20.57 -2.24 -11.73
N ALA A 59 -21.13 -3.44 -11.67
CA ALA A 59 -20.81 -4.49 -10.71
C ALA A 59 -20.48 -5.82 -11.41
N PHE A 60 -19.37 -6.43 -11.00
CA PHE A 60 -18.89 -7.73 -11.51
C PHE A 60 -18.74 -8.71 -10.35
N ILE A 61 -19.87 -9.16 -9.80
CA ILE A 61 -19.91 -10.06 -8.64
C ILE A 61 -20.56 -11.39 -9.05
N SER A 62 -19.80 -12.48 -8.94
CA SER A 62 -20.29 -13.83 -9.28
C SER A 62 -20.36 -14.79 -8.10
N ASN A 63 -19.69 -14.48 -6.98
CA ASN A 63 -19.90 -15.20 -5.72
C ASN A 63 -21.07 -14.55 -4.97
N CYS A 64 -22.20 -15.23 -4.82
CA CYS A 64 -23.37 -14.65 -4.14
C CYS A 64 -23.39 -14.92 -2.64
N GLY A 65 -22.55 -15.82 -2.15
CA GLY A 65 -22.40 -16.17 -0.72
C GLY A 65 -21.30 -15.37 -0.04
N GLY A 66 -21.27 -14.05 -0.23
CA GLY A 66 -20.35 -13.15 0.49
C GLY A 66 -20.57 -13.21 2.00
N HIS A 67 -19.51 -13.21 2.81
CA HIS A 67 -19.56 -13.07 4.27
C HIS A 67 -19.67 -11.59 4.70
N ASN A 68 -20.47 -10.79 3.97
CA ASN A 68 -20.74 -9.39 4.27
C ASN A 68 -22.05 -8.93 3.59
N PHE A 69 -22.39 -7.66 3.76
CA PHE A 69 -23.65 -7.07 3.28
C PHE A 69 -23.59 -6.57 1.81
N ARG A 70 -22.64 -7.04 1.00
CA ARG A 70 -22.40 -6.47 -0.35
C ARG A 70 -23.58 -6.56 -1.32
N LEU A 71 -24.37 -7.64 -1.27
CA LEU A 71 -25.53 -7.79 -2.14
C LEU A 71 -26.71 -6.94 -1.68
N GLU A 72 -26.90 -6.85 -0.35
CA GLU A 72 -27.86 -5.92 0.25
C GLU A 72 -27.53 -4.48 -0.13
N ALA A 73 -26.25 -4.11 -0.11
CA ALA A 73 -25.80 -2.79 -0.53
C ALA A 73 -26.17 -2.46 -1.98
N ILE A 74 -26.05 -3.41 -2.93
CA ILE A 74 -26.48 -3.19 -4.31
C ILE A 74 -27.98 -2.90 -4.38
N THR A 75 -28.81 -3.69 -3.69
CA THR A 75 -30.26 -3.50 -3.64
C THR A 75 -30.62 -2.14 -3.05
N LYS A 76 -30.02 -1.77 -1.92
CA LYS A 76 -30.24 -0.48 -1.26
C LYS A 76 -29.76 0.72 -2.09
N LEU A 77 -28.61 0.62 -2.75
CA LEU A 77 -28.14 1.67 -3.66
C LEU A 77 -29.15 1.90 -4.80
N ARG A 78 -29.73 0.83 -5.37
CA ARG A 78 -30.81 0.93 -6.37
C ARG A 78 -32.07 1.60 -5.79
N GLU A 79 -32.49 1.23 -4.59
CA GLU A 79 -33.62 1.88 -3.88
C GLU A 79 -33.39 3.38 -3.69
N TYR A 80 -32.15 3.80 -3.40
CA TYR A 80 -31.78 5.22 -3.30
C TYR A 80 -31.55 5.93 -4.65
N GLY A 81 -31.88 5.26 -5.76
CA GLY A 81 -31.86 5.84 -7.11
C GLY A 81 -30.49 5.81 -7.80
N VAL A 82 -29.56 4.95 -7.36
CA VAL A 82 -28.31 4.70 -8.10
C VAL A 82 -28.57 3.64 -9.16
N THR A 83 -28.38 3.98 -10.44
CA THR A 83 -28.50 3.01 -11.53
C THR A 83 -27.25 2.13 -11.58
N ILE A 84 -27.46 0.80 -11.56
CA ILE A 84 -26.38 -0.19 -11.45
C ILE A 84 -26.58 -1.31 -12.47
N ASP A 85 -25.60 -1.45 -13.36
CA ASP A 85 -25.45 -2.60 -14.25
C ASP A 85 -24.66 -3.70 -13.55
N SER A 86 -25.17 -4.92 -13.57
CA SER A 86 -24.59 -6.10 -12.94
C SER A 86 -24.32 -7.15 -14.01
N TYR A 87 -23.04 -7.37 -14.26
CA TYR A 87 -22.51 -8.27 -15.29
C TYR A 87 -22.14 -9.66 -14.72
N GLY A 88 -21.86 -9.73 -13.42
CA GLY A 88 -21.59 -10.99 -12.73
C GLY A 88 -22.85 -11.83 -12.51
N ALA A 89 -22.70 -13.05 -11.99
CA ALA A 89 -23.84 -13.96 -11.77
C ALA A 89 -24.85 -13.45 -10.72
N CYS A 90 -24.42 -12.59 -9.79
CA CYS A 90 -25.29 -12.08 -8.72
C CYS A 90 -26.02 -10.82 -9.17
N LEU A 91 -27.34 -10.78 -8.95
CA LEU A 91 -28.21 -9.64 -9.32
C LEU A 91 -28.07 -9.21 -10.79
N ARG A 92 -27.73 -10.16 -11.66
CA ARG A 92 -27.41 -9.95 -13.08
C ARG A 92 -28.55 -9.26 -13.82
N ASN A 93 -28.23 -8.20 -14.55
CA ASN A 93 -29.15 -7.52 -15.46
C ASN A 93 -28.50 -7.13 -16.80
N GLN A 94 -27.21 -7.45 -17.00
CA GLN A 94 -26.49 -7.29 -18.26
C GLN A 94 -25.86 -8.61 -18.70
N ASP A 95 -25.48 -8.70 -19.98
CA ASP A 95 -24.72 -9.86 -20.46
C ASP A 95 -23.28 -9.84 -19.93
N GLY A 96 -22.88 -10.87 -19.20
CA GLY A 96 -21.55 -11.00 -18.60
C GLY A 96 -20.45 -11.41 -19.58
N ASN A 97 -20.77 -11.71 -20.84
CA ASN A 97 -19.78 -12.03 -21.87
C ASN A 97 -19.08 -10.76 -22.40
N VAL A 98 -18.38 -10.06 -21.52
CA VAL A 98 -17.70 -8.79 -21.82
C VAL A 98 -16.29 -8.77 -21.22
N ASN A 99 -15.41 -7.95 -21.77
CA ASN A 99 -14.13 -7.65 -21.12
C ASN A 99 -14.37 -6.70 -19.94
N LYS A 100 -14.21 -7.20 -18.72
CA LYS A 100 -14.45 -6.45 -17.48
C LYS A 100 -13.76 -5.09 -17.45
N LEU A 101 -12.46 -5.03 -17.76
CA LEU A 101 -11.69 -3.79 -17.65
C LEU A 101 -12.12 -2.77 -18.70
N GLU A 102 -12.31 -3.19 -19.95
CA GLU A 102 -12.82 -2.30 -21.00
C GLU A 102 -14.22 -1.79 -20.67
N THR A 103 -15.12 -2.65 -20.19
CA THR A 103 -16.47 -2.25 -19.79
C THR A 103 -16.44 -1.25 -18.63
N LEU A 104 -15.60 -1.47 -17.62
CA LEU A 104 -15.48 -0.54 -16.48
C LEU A 104 -15.06 0.86 -16.92
N ARG A 105 -14.24 1.00 -17.97
CA ARG A 105 -13.79 2.31 -18.48
C ARG A 105 -14.94 3.23 -18.90
N ASP A 106 -16.09 2.68 -19.26
CA ASP A 106 -17.26 3.45 -19.67
C ASP A 106 -18.09 3.99 -18.51
N TYR A 107 -17.89 3.52 -17.28
CA TYR A 107 -18.68 3.89 -16.10
C TYR A 107 -17.95 4.90 -15.21
N LYS A 108 -18.71 5.82 -14.61
CA LYS A 108 -18.20 6.75 -13.58
C LYS A 108 -17.80 6.00 -12.31
N PHE A 109 -18.59 5.01 -11.89
CA PHE A 109 -18.36 4.25 -10.66
C PHE A 109 -18.18 2.75 -10.93
N SER A 110 -17.32 2.11 -10.15
CA SER A 110 -17.12 0.66 -10.16
C SER A 110 -17.38 0.12 -8.75
N LEU A 111 -18.30 -0.84 -8.61
CA LEU A 111 -18.59 -1.45 -7.31
C LEU A 111 -17.52 -2.49 -6.99
N ALA A 112 -16.47 -2.06 -6.28
CA ALA A 112 -15.34 -2.87 -5.85
C ALA A 112 -15.64 -3.54 -4.51
N PHE A 113 -16.65 -4.42 -4.50
CA PHE A 113 -17.12 -5.08 -3.28
C PHE A 113 -16.44 -6.44 -3.08
N GLU A 114 -15.62 -6.54 -2.04
CA GLU A 114 -15.05 -7.80 -1.58
C GLU A 114 -16.09 -8.71 -0.97
N ASN A 115 -15.77 -10.00 -0.89
CA ASN A 115 -16.63 -11.04 -0.31
C ASN A 115 -16.54 -11.14 1.22
N SER A 116 -15.61 -10.45 1.85
CA SER A 116 -15.47 -10.37 3.30
C SER A 116 -14.86 -9.02 3.67
N ASN A 117 -15.01 -8.65 4.94
CA ASN A 117 -14.44 -7.41 5.47
C ASN A 117 -13.23 -7.77 6.33
N GLU A 118 -12.03 -7.65 5.77
CA GLU A 118 -10.78 -7.98 6.45
C GLU A 118 -9.72 -6.92 6.13
N ASP A 119 -8.95 -6.52 7.15
CA ASP A 119 -7.87 -5.57 6.99
C ASP A 119 -6.90 -6.02 5.90
N ASP A 120 -6.50 -5.07 5.04
CA ASP A 120 -5.60 -5.28 3.89
C ASP A 120 -6.10 -6.22 2.80
N TYR A 121 -7.31 -6.76 2.93
CA TYR A 121 -7.90 -7.56 1.87
C TYR A 121 -8.45 -6.65 0.77
N VAL A 122 -7.55 -6.19 -0.09
CA VAL A 122 -7.81 -5.31 -1.23
C VAL A 122 -7.36 -6.01 -2.51
N THR A 123 -8.32 -6.52 -3.28
CA THR A 123 -8.05 -7.38 -4.44
C THR A 123 -8.10 -6.63 -5.76
N GLU A 124 -8.07 -7.37 -6.88
CA GLU A 124 -8.16 -6.82 -8.24
C GLU A 124 -9.37 -5.92 -8.43
N LYS A 125 -10.44 -6.06 -7.64
CA LYS A 125 -11.65 -5.26 -7.75
C LYS A 125 -11.34 -3.77 -7.59
N PHE A 126 -10.58 -3.40 -6.57
CA PHE A 126 -10.20 -2.00 -6.32
C PHE A 126 -9.21 -1.49 -7.36
N TRP A 127 -8.15 -2.26 -7.63
CA TRP A 127 -7.09 -1.85 -8.57
C TRP A 127 -7.58 -1.72 -10.00
N GLN A 128 -8.46 -2.61 -10.47
CA GLN A 128 -9.07 -2.51 -11.80
C GLN A 128 -10.00 -1.30 -11.92
N SER A 129 -10.69 -0.88 -10.85
CA SER A 129 -11.45 0.37 -10.85
C SER A 129 -10.53 1.58 -11.08
N LEU A 130 -9.39 1.62 -10.38
CA LEU A 130 -8.39 2.68 -10.56
C LEU A 130 -7.83 2.68 -11.98
N VAL A 131 -7.46 1.51 -12.53
CA VAL A 131 -6.99 1.41 -13.94
C VAL A 131 -8.05 1.86 -14.93
N ALA A 132 -9.32 1.52 -14.70
CA ALA A 132 -10.43 1.95 -15.56
C ALA A 132 -10.69 3.47 -15.51
N GLY A 133 -10.08 4.18 -14.57
CA GLY A 133 -10.38 5.60 -14.33
C GLY A 133 -11.81 5.80 -13.85
N SER A 134 -12.36 4.83 -13.14
CA SER A 134 -13.67 4.89 -12.49
C SER A 134 -13.46 5.03 -10.99
N ILE A 135 -14.33 5.76 -10.31
CA ILE A 135 -14.25 5.92 -8.85
C ILE A 135 -14.71 4.59 -8.21
N PRO A 136 -13.83 3.85 -7.50
CA PRO A 136 -14.24 2.67 -6.76
C PRO A 136 -15.21 3.04 -5.63
N VAL A 137 -16.31 2.29 -5.55
CA VAL A 137 -17.19 2.23 -4.39
C VAL A 137 -16.90 0.93 -3.67
N VAL A 138 -16.45 1.01 -2.42
CA VAL A 138 -15.81 -0.11 -1.71
C VAL A 138 -16.66 -0.61 -0.56
N ILE A 139 -16.74 -1.93 -0.46
CA ILE A 139 -17.12 -2.72 0.73
C ILE A 139 -16.04 -3.79 0.83
N GLY A 140 -15.38 -3.93 1.99
CA GLY A 140 -14.25 -4.83 2.14
C GLY A 140 -13.35 -4.38 3.28
N ALA A 141 -12.07 -4.15 2.99
CA ALA A 141 -11.08 -3.72 3.96
C ALA A 141 -11.49 -2.44 4.73
N PRO A 142 -11.67 -2.50 6.07
CA PRO A 142 -12.01 -1.33 6.88
C PRO A 142 -11.00 -0.18 6.74
N ASN A 143 -9.75 -0.53 6.47
CA ASN A 143 -8.62 0.38 6.30
C ASN A 143 -8.31 0.74 4.83
N ILE A 144 -9.27 0.61 3.90
CA ILE A 144 -9.06 0.91 2.46
C ILE A 144 -8.40 2.26 2.15
N HIS A 145 -8.55 3.26 3.02
CA HIS A 145 -7.88 4.55 2.89
C HIS A 145 -6.34 4.46 2.80
N ASP A 146 -5.74 3.43 3.40
CA ASP A 146 -4.31 3.12 3.32
C ASP A 146 -3.86 2.72 1.90
N PHE A 147 -4.80 2.28 1.08
CA PHE A 147 -4.59 1.77 -0.28
C PHE A 147 -5.01 2.77 -1.36
N ALA A 148 -5.63 3.90 -0.99
CA ALA A 148 -6.14 4.86 -1.95
C ALA A 148 -5.06 5.83 -2.45
N PRO A 149 -5.05 6.19 -3.74
CA PRO A 149 -4.04 7.11 -4.29
C PRO A 149 -4.19 8.54 -3.74
N SER A 150 -5.41 8.95 -3.42
CA SER A 150 -5.76 10.18 -2.72
C SER A 150 -7.02 9.97 -1.88
N SER A 151 -7.30 10.89 -0.94
CA SER A 151 -8.43 10.78 -0.01
C SER A 151 -9.81 10.87 -0.68
N ASN A 152 -9.89 11.47 -1.87
CA ASN A 152 -11.12 11.64 -2.65
C ASN A 152 -11.23 10.64 -3.82
N ALA A 153 -10.28 9.71 -3.99
CA ALA A 153 -10.27 8.77 -5.12
C ALA A 153 -11.25 7.59 -4.99
N PHE A 154 -12.00 7.48 -3.89
CA PHE A 154 -12.89 6.34 -3.64
C PHE A 154 -14.07 6.75 -2.74
N LEU A 155 -15.12 5.93 -2.74
CA LEU A 155 -16.23 5.99 -1.79
C LEU A 155 -16.25 4.70 -0.96
N HIS A 156 -16.44 4.79 0.35
CA HIS A 156 -16.40 3.62 1.24
C HIS A 156 -17.71 3.47 2.00
N ILE A 157 -18.34 2.32 1.83
CA ILE A 157 -19.51 1.87 2.59
C ILE A 157 -18.99 0.94 3.69
N LYS A 158 -18.73 1.49 4.88
CA LYS A 158 -18.20 0.72 6.02
C LYS A 158 -19.25 -0.18 6.64
N SER A 159 -20.50 0.29 6.64
CA SER A 159 -21.65 -0.39 7.22
C SER A 159 -22.91 -0.13 6.39
N ALA A 160 -23.97 -0.88 6.65
CA ALA A 160 -25.25 -0.67 5.98
C ALA A 160 -25.81 0.76 6.17
N ALA A 161 -25.50 1.41 7.31
CA ALA A 161 -25.92 2.78 7.58
C ALA A 161 -25.29 3.83 6.64
N ASP A 162 -24.16 3.50 6.01
CA ASP A 162 -23.46 4.42 5.11
C ASP A 162 -24.05 4.42 3.69
N ILE A 163 -24.88 3.43 3.33
CA ILE A 163 -25.33 3.21 1.95
C ILE A 163 -26.07 4.43 1.40
N GLU A 164 -27.01 5.01 2.15
CA GLU A 164 -27.77 6.18 1.71
C GLU A 164 -26.85 7.40 1.49
N LYS A 165 -25.91 7.63 2.40
CA LYS A 165 -24.94 8.71 2.31
C LYS A 165 -24.06 8.55 1.07
N VAL A 166 -23.57 7.35 0.82
CA VAL A 166 -22.75 7.05 -0.37
C VAL A 166 -23.57 7.18 -1.65
N ALA A 167 -24.84 6.73 -1.67
CA ALA A 167 -25.73 6.94 -2.80
C ALA A 167 -25.92 8.43 -3.14
N LYS A 168 -26.07 9.29 -2.12
CA LYS A 168 -26.14 10.76 -2.30
C LYS A 168 -24.83 11.30 -2.88
N GLN A 169 -23.68 10.85 -2.39
CA GLN A 169 -22.37 11.26 -2.91
C GLN A 169 -22.15 10.82 -4.37
N MET A 170 -22.52 9.58 -4.73
CA MET A 170 -22.43 9.09 -6.11
C MET A 170 -23.24 9.96 -7.06
N LYS A 171 -24.48 10.30 -6.69
CA LYS A 171 -25.34 11.17 -7.51
C LYS A 171 -24.80 12.59 -7.62
N HIS A 172 -24.26 13.15 -6.54
CA HIS A 172 -23.63 14.46 -6.54
C HIS A 172 -22.43 14.50 -7.49
N LEU A 173 -21.49 13.56 -7.35
CA LEU A 173 -20.33 13.43 -8.23
C LEU A 173 -20.74 13.16 -9.69
N ALA A 174 -21.82 12.43 -9.93
CA ALA A 174 -22.30 12.18 -11.29
C ALA A 174 -22.74 13.46 -12.01
N THR A 175 -23.26 14.45 -11.30
CA THR A 175 -23.79 15.71 -11.85
C THR A 175 -22.87 16.91 -11.70
N HIS A 176 -21.76 16.79 -10.95
CA HIS A 176 -20.80 17.87 -10.71
C HIS A 176 -19.43 17.46 -11.26
N GLU A 177 -19.16 17.88 -12.51
CA GLU A 177 -17.97 17.47 -13.25
C GLU A 177 -16.66 17.84 -12.55
N ASP A 178 -16.56 19.04 -11.97
CA ASP A 178 -15.36 19.46 -11.22
C ASP A 178 -15.07 18.54 -10.03
N SER A 179 -16.09 18.13 -9.28
CA SER A 179 -15.93 17.24 -8.13
C SER A 179 -15.57 15.82 -8.56
N TYR A 180 -16.13 15.36 -9.67
CA TYR A 180 -15.77 14.07 -10.29
C TYR A 180 -14.32 14.08 -10.77
N ASN A 181 -13.90 15.12 -11.50
CA ASN A 181 -12.55 15.29 -12.03
C ASN A 181 -11.53 15.43 -10.90
N ALA A 182 -11.85 16.15 -9.83
CA ALA A 182 -11.02 16.23 -8.63
C ALA A 182 -10.75 14.85 -8.02
N SER A 183 -11.71 13.92 -8.07
CA SER A 183 -11.54 12.55 -7.57
C SER A 183 -10.57 11.72 -8.41
N LEU A 184 -10.26 12.18 -9.64
CA LEU A 184 -9.33 11.53 -10.56
C LEU A 184 -8.05 12.35 -10.79
N SER A 185 -7.85 13.49 -10.10
CA SER A 185 -6.70 14.38 -10.34
C SER A 185 -5.35 13.68 -10.14
N TRP A 186 -5.29 12.72 -9.22
CA TRP A 186 -4.12 11.89 -8.95
C TRP A 186 -3.58 11.15 -10.19
N LYS A 187 -4.41 10.92 -11.22
CA LYS A 187 -3.99 10.34 -12.51
C LYS A 187 -3.03 11.24 -13.29
N PHE A 188 -3.09 12.55 -13.04
CA PHE A 188 -2.32 13.56 -13.76
C PHE A 188 -1.25 14.18 -12.86
N GLU A 189 -1.61 14.47 -11.61
CA GLU A 189 -0.73 15.10 -10.62
C GLU A 189 0.21 14.09 -9.94
N GLY A 190 -0.14 12.80 -10.01
CA GLY A 190 0.51 11.72 -9.27
C GLY A 190 -0.20 11.41 -7.95
N PRO A 191 -0.07 10.18 -7.45
CA PRO A 191 -0.67 9.77 -6.18
C PRO A 191 0.17 10.25 -4.99
N SER A 192 -0.39 10.12 -3.79
CA SER A 192 0.32 10.42 -2.54
C SER A 192 1.60 9.57 -2.38
N ASP A 193 2.57 10.09 -1.63
CA ASP A 193 3.79 9.35 -1.31
C ASP A 193 3.52 8.07 -0.51
N ALA A 194 2.46 8.06 0.32
CA ALA A 194 2.00 6.87 1.01
C ALA A 194 1.57 5.77 0.03
N PHE A 195 0.81 6.13 -1.00
CA PHE A 195 0.41 5.19 -2.05
C PHE A 195 1.60 4.69 -2.86
N LYS A 196 2.55 5.58 -3.23
CA LYS A 196 3.78 5.15 -3.91
C LYS A 196 4.57 4.16 -3.04
N ALA A 197 4.76 4.49 -1.77
CA ALA A 197 5.42 3.62 -0.80
C ALA A 197 4.68 2.28 -0.61
N LEU A 198 3.36 2.23 -0.73
CA LEU A 198 2.64 0.95 -0.73
C LEU A 198 2.93 0.15 -2.01
N VAL A 199 2.67 0.73 -3.18
CA VAL A 199 2.73 0.01 -4.47
C VAL A 199 4.16 -0.39 -4.84
N ASP A 200 5.16 0.40 -4.46
CA ASP A 200 6.58 0.09 -4.71
C ASP A 200 7.06 -1.20 -4.03
N MET A 201 6.34 -1.68 -3.01
CA MET A 201 6.63 -2.98 -2.40
C MET A 201 6.60 -4.11 -3.44
N ALA A 202 5.77 -3.99 -4.48
CA ALA A 202 5.64 -5.00 -5.53
C ALA A 202 6.67 -4.85 -6.66
N VAL A 203 7.49 -3.78 -6.66
CA VAL A 203 8.61 -3.64 -7.62
C VAL A 203 9.61 -4.78 -7.45
N VAL A 204 9.78 -5.24 -6.20
CA VAL A 204 10.53 -6.47 -5.90
C VAL A 204 9.53 -7.61 -5.75
N HIS A 205 9.63 -8.59 -6.63
CA HIS A 205 8.75 -9.76 -6.63
C HIS A 205 8.74 -10.45 -5.26
N SER A 206 7.58 -11.01 -4.87
CA SER A 206 7.37 -11.60 -3.53
C SER A 206 8.38 -12.68 -3.17
N SER A 207 8.83 -13.49 -4.15
CA SER A 207 9.90 -14.49 -3.95
C SER A 207 11.25 -13.86 -3.58
N CYS A 208 11.62 -12.74 -4.21
CA CYS A 208 12.84 -12.01 -3.86
C CYS A 208 12.73 -11.37 -2.47
N ARG A 209 11.56 -10.81 -2.14
CA ARG A 209 11.29 -10.29 -0.78
C ARG A 209 11.36 -11.38 0.28
N LEU A 210 10.91 -12.59 -0.03
CA LEU A 210 11.10 -13.77 0.82
C LEU A 210 12.58 -14.09 1.03
N CYS A 211 13.39 -14.10 -0.03
CA CYS A 211 14.84 -14.30 0.11
C CYS A 211 15.48 -13.21 0.98
N ILE A 212 15.10 -11.94 0.79
CA ILE A 212 15.59 -10.82 1.60
C ILE A 212 15.19 -11.01 3.07
N HIS A 213 13.95 -11.40 3.35
CA HIS A 213 13.46 -11.66 4.71
C HIS A 213 14.26 -12.76 5.40
N LEU A 214 14.39 -13.91 4.73
CA LEU A 214 15.14 -15.06 5.25
C LEU A 214 16.61 -14.74 5.46
N GLY A 215 17.27 -14.14 4.47
CA GLY A 215 18.66 -13.72 4.57
C GLY A 215 18.87 -12.70 5.69
N THR A 216 17.89 -11.81 5.91
CA THR A 216 17.95 -10.81 6.99
C THR A 216 17.86 -11.48 8.35
N LYS A 217 16.92 -12.41 8.55
CA LYS A 217 16.82 -13.20 9.78
C LYS A 217 18.13 -13.94 10.07
N LEU A 218 18.72 -14.60 9.07
CA LEU A 218 20.01 -15.29 9.23
C LEU A 218 21.15 -14.34 9.60
N ARG A 219 21.29 -13.20 8.91
CA ARG A 219 22.33 -12.20 9.21
C ARG A 219 22.19 -11.64 10.63
N LEU A 220 20.96 -11.41 11.09
CA LEU A 220 20.70 -10.93 12.45
C LEU A 220 21.13 -11.95 13.51
N GLU A 221 20.98 -13.25 13.25
CA GLU A 221 21.48 -14.31 14.14
C GLU A 221 23.01 -14.40 14.13
N GLU A 222 23.65 -14.29 12.96
CA GLU A 222 25.11 -14.26 12.83
C GLU A 222 25.74 -13.06 13.57
N ASP A 223 25.09 -11.89 13.49
CA ASP A 223 25.56 -10.67 14.14
C ASP A 223 25.54 -10.78 15.67
N LYS A 224 24.63 -11.57 16.26
CA LYS A 224 24.63 -11.83 17.72
C LYS A 224 25.92 -12.53 18.18
N GLN A 225 26.58 -13.26 17.28
CA GLN A 225 27.83 -13.97 17.57
C GLN A 225 29.06 -13.06 17.42
N HIS A 226 28.95 -11.94 16.70
CA HIS A 226 30.08 -11.04 16.40
C HIS A 226 29.97 -9.71 17.14
N LYS A 227 30.89 -9.45 18.08
CA LYS A 227 30.95 -8.17 18.79
C LYS A 227 31.74 -7.13 18.00
N ARG A 228 31.07 -6.37 17.14
CA ARG A 228 31.65 -5.20 16.46
C ARG A 228 31.46 -3.93 17.29
N PRO A 229 32.43 -3.00 17.33
CA PRO A 229 32.25 -1.73 18.02
C PRO A 229 31.23 -0.86 17.28
N CYS A 230 30.08 -0.63 17.91
CA CYS A 230 28.96 0.13 17.35
C CYS A 230 28.99 1.63 17.64
N LYS A 231 29.96 2.06 18.45
CA LYS A 231 30.21 3.47 18.76
C LYS A 231 31.68 3.66 19.11
N CYS A 232 32.20 4.84 18.81
CA CYS A 232 33.55 5.25 19.16
C CYS A 232 33.49 6.62 19.85
N LYS A 233 34.32 6.85 20.87
CA LYS A 233 34.42 8.13 21.57
C LYS A 233 35.78 8.75 21.30
N HIS A 234 35.79 9.96 20.75
CA HIS A 234 36.99 10.74 20.45
C HIS A 234 36.74 12.21 20.84
N ASP A 235 37.66 12.83 21.59
CA ASP A 235 37.55 14.23 22.05
C ASP A 235 36.20 14.61 22.65
N GLY A 236 35.63 13.72 23.47
CA GLY A 236 34.34 13.95 24.13
C GLY A 236 33.11 13.73 23.24
N VAL A 237 33.28 13.57 21.93
CA VAL A 237 32.20 13.27 20.97
C VAL A 237 32.07 11.76 20.78
N THR A 238 30.85 11.25 20.86
CA THR A 238 30.57 9.84 20.54
C THR A 238 30.01 9.75 19.13
N THR A 239 30.63 8.95 18.28
CA THR A 239 30.12 8.61 16.95
C THR A 239 29.45 7.25 17.00
N TYR A 240 28.18 7.18 16.62
CA TYR A 240 27.37 5.97 16.51
C TYR A 240 27.40 5.46 15.08
N HIS A 241 27.60 4.15 14.93
CA HIS A 241 27.53 3.46 13.65
C HIS A 241 26.13 2.85 13.49
N LEU A 242 25.48 3.18 12.37
CA LEU A 242 24.19 2.63 11.98
C LEU A 242 24.30 1.99 10.60
N PHE A 243 23.39 1.07 10.33
CA PHE A 243 23.27 0.41 9.03
C PHE A 243 21.93 0.78 8.41
N VAL A 244 21.94 1.13 7.13
CA VAL A 244 20.73 1.53 6.40
C VAL A 244 20.64 0.81 5.06
N ARG A 245 19.45 0.38 4.66
CA ARG A 245 19.20 -0.11 3.29
C ARG A 245 17.89 0.41 2.75
N GLU A 246 17.78 0.53 1.43
CA GLU A 246 16.47 0.72 0.81
C GLU A 246 15.62 -0.55 0.97
N ARG A 247 14.35 -0.40 1.32
CA ARG A 247 13.38 -1.51 1.36
C ARG A 247 13.39 -2.23 0.01
N GLY A 248 13.52 -3.56 0.04
CA GLY A 248 13.62 -4.39 -1.18
C GLY A 248 15.05 -4.62 -1.68
N LYS A 249 16.07 -4.08 -1.00
CA LYS A 249 17.47 -4.51 -1.13
C LYS A 249 17.86 -5.41 0.04
N PHE A 250 18.92 -6.19 -0.15
CA PHE A 250 19.49 -7.01 0.92
C PHE A 250 20.66 -6.31 1.63
N GLU A 251 21.61 -5.79 0.85
CA GLU A 251 22.83 -5.16 1.34
C GLU A 251 22.55 -3.88 2.11
N MET A 252 23.35 -3.67 3.16
CA MET A 252 23.25 -2.53 4.07
C MET A 252 24.45 -1.61 3.93
N GLU A 253 24.18 -0.31 3.99
CA GLU A 253 25.17 0.75 3.95
C GLU A 253 25.48 1.29 5.35
N SER A 254 26.74 1.64 5.58
CA SER A 254 27.16 2.25 6.84
C SER A 254 26.93 3.76 6.82
N ILE A 255 26.30 4.28 7.88
CA ILE A 255 26.23 5.71 8.18
C ILE A 255 26.67 5.97 9.62
N PHE A 256 27.02 7.23 9.90
CA PHE A 256 27.56 7.62 11.19
C PHE A 256 26.86 8.87 11.71
N LEU A 257 26.44 8.85 12.98
CA LEU A 257 25.85 9.99 13.68
C LEU A 257 26.70 10.39 14.87
N ARG A 258 26.90 11.69 15.07
CA ARG A 258 27.67 12.22 16.21
C ARG A 258 26.74 12.62 17.34
N SER A 259 27.16 12.42 18.58
CA SER A 259 26.36 12.71 19.78
C SER A 259 25.93 14.16 19.95
N GLY A 260 26.63 15.11 19.30
CA GLY A 260 26.25 16.52 19.28
C GLY A 260 25.28 16.91 18.15
N ASN A 261 24.89 15.96 17.28
CA ASN A 261 23.99 16.19 16.15
C ASN A 261 23.08 14.95 15.94
N MET A 262 22.29 14.61 16.95
CA MET A 262 21.35 13.48 16.95
C MET A 262 19.91 13.96 16.69
N THR A 263 19.71 14.62 15.56
CA THR A 263 18.40 15.14 15.15
C THR A 263 17.81 14.29 14.03
N VAL A 264 16.50 14.40 13.81
CA VAL A 264 15.82 13.78 12.66
C VAL A 264 16.47 14.28 11.36
N ALA A 265 16.71 15.59 11.26
CA ALA A 265 17.35 16.20 10.10
C ALA A 265 18.76 15.63 9.84
N ALA A 266 19.58 15.47 10.89
CA ALA A 266 20.93 14.92 10.75
C ALA A 266 20.91 13.45 10.31
N LEU A 267 19.96 12.65 10.81
CA LEU A 267 19.79 11.26 10.36
C LEU A 267 19.33 11.18 8.90
N HIS A 268 18.37 12.03 8.50
CA HIS A 268 17.94 12.15 7.10
C HIS A 268 19.09 12.54 6.19
N GLU A 269 19.85 13.57 6.56
CA GLU A 269 21.01 14.04 5.80
C GLU A 269 22.07 12.94 5.68
N ALA A 270 22.43 12.26 6.78
CA ALA A 270 23.39 11.17 6.75
C ALA A 270 22.98 10.03 5.80
N ILE A 271 21.69 9.68 5.78
CA ILE A 271 21.13 8.70 4.84
C ILE A 271 21.26 9.23 3.40
N LEU A 272 20.70 10.41 3.12
CA LEU A 272 20.66 10.95 1.76
C LEU A 272 22.06 11.18 1.19
N SER A 273 22.99 11.75 1.97
CA SER A 273 24.38 11.93 1.56
C SER A 273 25.08 10.61 1.27
N LYS A 274 24.83 9.56 2.07
CA LYS A 274 25.41 8.24 1.82
C LYS A 274 24.91 7.65 0.50
N PHE A 275 23.60 7.62 0.27
CA PHE A 275 23.04 7.10 -0.98
C PHE A 275 23.44 7.96 -2.19
N ALA A 276 23.47 9.29 -2.06
CA ALA A 276 23.93 10.18 -3.13
C ALA A 276 25.41 9.96 -3.49
N SER A 277 26.29 9.76 -2.50
CA SER A 277 27.72 9.52 -2.74
C SER A 277 28.01 8.25 -3.56
N MET A 278 27.05 7.34 -3.63
CA MET A 278 27.16 6.08 -4.37
C MET A 278 26.55 6.16 -5.78
N ASN A 279 26.06 7.34 -6.21
CA ASN A 279 25.22 7.48 -7.41
C ASN A 279 24.05 6.48 -7.40
N TYR A 280 23.41 6.34 -6.23
CA TYR A 280 22.43 5.31 -6.00
C TYR A 280 21.17 5.49 -6.84
N VAL A 281 20.64 4.38 -7.36
CA VAL A 281 19.39 4.32 -8.12
C VAL A 281 18.34 3.55 -7.30
N PRO A 282 17.24 4.21 -6.88
CA PRO A 282 16.16 3.57 -6.14
C PRO A 282 15.54 2.37 -6.87
N ILE A 283 15.06 1.39 -6.09
CA ILE A 283 14.39 0.21 -6.66
C ILE A 283 13.22 0.59 -7.57
N PHE A 284 12.50 1.65 -7.22
CA PHE A 284 11.30 2.06 -7.94
C PHE A 284 11.58 2.62 -9.34
N ASN A 285 12.82 3.03 -9.64
CA ASN A 285 13.14 3.72 -10.90
C ASN A 285 12.87 2.83 -12.13
N SER A 286 13.09 1.52 -12.04
CA SER A 286 12.76 0.59 -13.12
C SER A 286 11.29 0.18 -13.16
N GLY A 287 10.56 0.33 -12.06
CA GLY A 287 9.20 -0.17 -11.90
C GLY A 287 8.10 0.87 -12.08
N ARG A 288 8.36 2.15 -11.76
CA ARG A 288 7.34 3.21 -11.80
C ARG A 288 7.11 3.76 -13.21
N PRO A 289 5.87 4.19 -13.53
CA PRO A 289 5.59 4.98 -14.72
C PRO A 289 6.40 6.29 -14.74
N LYS A 290 6.88 6.69 -15.92
CA LYS A 290 7.71 7.91 -16.12
C LYS A 290 7.13 9.17 -15.50
N LEU A 291 5.81 9.32 -15.55
CA LEU A 291 5.10 10.48 -14.99
C LEU A 291 5.37 10.70 -13.49
N ILE A 292 5.70 9.63 -12.75
CA ILE A 292 5.86 9.65 -11.29
C ILE A 292 7.24 9.18 -10.82
N GLN A 293 8.21 9.09 -11.73
CA GLN A 293 9.61 8.74 -11.39
C GLN A 293 10.36 9.89 -10.71
N GLY A 294 9.91 11.14 -10.88
CA GLY A 294 10.58 12.33 -10.37
C GLY A 294 11.74 12.80 -11.26
N ASP A 295 12.57 13.68 -10.74
CA ASP A 295 13.72 14.30 -11.43
C ASP A 295 15.06 13.58 -11.15
N GLY A 296 15.00 12.43 -10.46
CA GLY A 296 16.18 11.67 -10.02
C GLY A 296 16.70 12.08 -8.64
N SER A 297 16.11 13.08 -7.98
CA SER A 297 16.42 13.40 -6.59
C SER A 297 15.90 12.30 -5.64
N LEU A 298 16.68 12.01 -4.59
CA LEU A 298 16.27 11.07 -3.55
C LEU A 298 15.43 11.79 -2.50
N LYS A 299 14.16 11.43 -2.39
CA LYS A 299 13.29 11.88 -1.30
C LYS A 299 13.07 10.74 -0.32
N LEU A 300 13.55 10.90 0.91
CA LEU A 300 13.32 9.96 2.00
C LEU A 300 11.89 10.14 2.56
N TYR A 301 11.04 9.12 2.41
CA TYR A 301 9.66 9.12 2.89
C TYR A 301 9.52 8.55 4.29
N LYS A 302 10.10 7.37 4.52
CA LYS A 302 10.03 6.65 5.78
C LYS A 302 11.36 5.98 6.09
N MET A 303 11.64 5.85 7.38
CA MET A 303 12.67 4.96 7.89
C MET A 303 12.13 4.20 9.10
N TYR A 304 12.53 2.94 9.24
CA TYR A 304 12.06 2.09 10.33
C TYR A 304 13.07 0.97 10.61
N PRO A 305 13.07 0.39 11.83
CA PRO A 305 13.90 -0.75 12.17
C PRO A 305 13.67 -1.95 11.26
N VAL A 306 14.77 -2.61 10.85
CA VAL A 306 14.69 -3.89 10.13
C VAL A 306 13.94 -4.92 10.97
N GLY A 307 13.00 -5.64 10.35
CA GLY A 307 12.23 -6.72 10.98
C GLY A 307 10.78 -6.35 11.32
N MET A 308 10.38 -5.10 11.14
CA MET A 308 8.97 -4.70 11.24
C MET A 308 8.14 -5.26 10.09
N THR A 309 6.86 -5.52 10.37
CA THR A 309 5.87 -5.76 9.34
C THR A 309 5.64 -4.51 8.50
N GLN A 310 5.10 -4.65 7.29
CA GLN A 310 4.83 -3.49 6.44
C GLN A 310 3.70 -2.62 7.01
N ARG A 311 2.74 -3.22 7.72
CA ARG A 311 1.70 -2.48 8.46
C ARG A 311 2.32 -1.58 9.52
N GLU A 312 3.23 -2.12 10.34
CA GLU A 312 3.91 -1.34 11.37
C GLU A 312 4.76 -0.23 10.75
N ALA A 313 5.61 -0.58 9.78
CA ALA A 313 6.54 0.34 9.13
C ALA A 313 5.86 1.55 8.47
N LEU A 314 4.76 1.32 7.73
CA LEU A 314 4.08 2.38 6.97
C LEU A 314 3.12 3.21 7.85
N TYR A 315 2.38 2.56 8.76
CA TYR A 315 1.21 3.17 9.39
C TYR A 315 1.29 3.33 10.91
N SER A 316 2.21 2.62 11.59
CA SER A 316 2.31 2.65 13.06
C SER A 316 3.61 3.30 13.57
N TRP A 317 4.74 2.97 12.95
CA TRP A 317 6.06 3.41 13.38
C TRP A 317 6.31 4.89 13.05
N ARG A 318 6.89 5.58 14.03
CA ARG A 318 7.25 6.99 13.97
C ARG A 318 8.59 7.21 14.67
N LEU A 319 9.47 7.97 14.01
CA LEU A 319 10.70 8.50 14.58
C LEU A 319 10.70 10.00 14.23
N GLU A 320 9.90 10.77 14.96
CA GLU A 320 9.46 12.11 14.52
C GLU A 320 10.09 13.26 15.31
N SER A 321 10.66 13.00 16.49
CA SER A 321 11.37 14.03 17.26
C SER A 321 12.85 13.73 17.41
N ASP A 322 13.64 14.79 17.59
CA ASP A 322 15.07 14.67 17.87
C ASP A 322 15.34 13.84 19.14
N LYS A 323 14.43 13.92 20.12
CA LYS A 323 14.50 13.10 21.34
C LYS A 323 14.31 11.61 21.03
N ASP A 324 13.40 11.27 20.12
CA ASP A 324 13.16 9.88 19.73
C ASP A 324 14.39 9.32 19.00
N VAL A 325 14.98 10.09 18.08
CA VAL A 325 16.23 9.72 17.40
C VAL A 325 17.36 9.52 18.39
N GLU A 326 17.54 10.47 19.31
CA GLU A 326 18.57 10.40 20.33
C GLU A 326 18.42 9.17 21.23
N ALA A 327 17.21 8.92 21.73
CA ALA A 327 16.90 7.75 22.55
C ALA A 327 17.12 6.46 21.77
N TYR A 328 16.52 6.35 20.58
CA TYR A 328 16.59 5.15 19.76
C TYR A 328 18.04 4.76 19.42
N VAL A 329 18.86 5.70 18.96
CA VAL A 329 20.26 5.43 18.58
C VAL A 329 21.13 5.07 19.80
N LYS A 330 20.85 5.64 20.97
CA LYS A 330 21.56 5.31 22.22
C LYS A 330 21.20 3.92 22.73
N GLU A 331 19.92 3.56 22.66
CA GLU A 331 19.40 2.26 23.11
C GLU A 331 19.73 1.12 22.14
N HIS A 332 19.88 1.43 20.84
CA HIS A 332 20.12 0.45 19.77
C HIS A 332 21.45 0.70 19.06
N PRO A 333 22.60 0.41 19.70
CA PRO A 333 23.90 0.48 19.03
C PRO A 333 23.94 -0.47 17.82
N CYS A 334 24.51 -0.04 16.69
CA CYS A 334 24.43 -0.76 15.41
C CYS A 334 23.00 -0.97 14.90
N ALA A 335 22.09 -0.04 15.20
CA ALA A 335 20.73 -0.09 14.68
C ALA A 335 20.73 -0.29 13.16
N LYS A 336 19.89 -1.22 12.72
CA LYS A 336 19.68 -1.54 11.31
C LYS A 336 18.34 -0.97 10.91
N LEU A 337 18.33 -0.07 9.94
CA LEU A 337 17.15 0.61 9.45
C LEU A 337 16.89 0.25 7.99
N GLU A 338 15.63 0.11 7.63
CA GLU A 338 15.18 0.19 6.26
C GLU A 338 14.67 1.60 5.97
N VAL A 339 14.88 2.05 4.74
CA VAL A 339 14.39 3.33 4.24
C VAL A 339 13.50 3.13 3.02
N ILE A 340 12.51 3.99 2.87
CA ILE A 340 11.66 4.07 1.69
C ILE A 340 11.92 5.41 1.03
N PHE A 341 12.42 5.37 -0.21
CA PHE A 341 12.49 6.54 -1.07
C PHE A 341 11.20 6.65 -1.89
N VAL A 342 10.76 7.88 -2.18
CA VAL A 342 9.56 8.12 -3.02
C VAL A 342 9.73 9.18 -4.09
#